data_AF-A0A316WVF6-F1
#
_entry.id   AF-A0A316WVF6-F1
#
_cell.length_a   1.000
_cell.length_b   1.000
_cell.length_c   1.000
_cell.angle_alpha   90.00
_cell.angle_beta   90.00
_cell.angle_gamma   90.00
#
_symmetry.space_group_name_H-M   'P 1'
#
loop_
_entity.id
_entity.type
_entity.pdbx_description
1 polymer ?
#
loop_
_entity_poly.entity_id
_entity_poly.type
_entity_poly.pdbx_seq_one_letter_code
_entity_poly.pdbx_strand_id
1 'polypeptide(L)'
;MKKLILGTLLCLSVSIFAQSGSAITTVFQKIKNQSKIDTNDRVVYDLMDELYQKNLQAENDEMTPEFMHKMEKAVSDTNTKNMHLLYLLLMYQQHISQAVTKGKSPNPEFQIEIMSLLESETKEVYGKLPAIIYIFKAEALDSGPKKEEVKITVANGLKEYPDSVPLKVYSYLNTKDEALRQDLIKNHPNHWMVQQFGIK
;
A
#
# COMPACT_ATOMS: atom_id res chain seq x y z
N MET A 1 -9.71 0.66 28.65
CA MET A 1 -8.28 0.55 29.04
C MET A 1 -7.44 0.65 27.79
N LYS A 2 -6.39 1.50 27.83
CA LYS A 2 -5.05 1.38 27.21
C LYS A 2 -4.97 0.44 25.99
N LYS A 3 -4.44 0.87 24.84
CA LYS A 3 -2.99 1.16 24.69
C LYS A 3 -2.75 2.12 23.52
N LEU A 4 -2.48 3.36 23.91
CA LEU A 4 -1.85 4.39 23.10
C LEU A 4 -0.34 4.18 23.29
N ILE A 5 0.26 3.25 22.53
CA ILE A 5 1.72 3.09 22.46
C ILE A 5 2.08 2.81 21.00
N LEU A 6 2.15 3.89 20.23
CA LEU A 6 2.98 3.94 19.04
C LEU A 6 3.68 5.29 19.04
N GLY A 7 4.61 5.44 19.98
CA GLY A 7 5.33 6.69 20.20
C GLY A 7 6.74 6.39 20.65
N THR A 8 7.62 6.01 19.71
CA THR A 8 9.04 6.44 19.62
C THR A 8 9.74 5.81 18.42
N LEU A 9 9.38 6.22 17.21
CA LEU A 9 10.27 6.10 16.03
C LEU A 9 10.01 7.22 15.00
N LEU A 10 9.56 8.37 15.50
CA LEU A 10 9.02 9.49 14.71
C LEU A 10 9.72 10.82 15.08
N CYS A 11 11.05 10.78 15.23
CA CYS A 11 11.88 12.00 15.35
C CYS A 11 12.63 12.33 14.05
N LEU A 12 12.17 11.84 12.90
CA LEU A 12 12.41 12.54 11.64
C LEU A 12 11.26 13.54 11.47
N SER A 13 11.43 14.70 12.09
CA SER A 13 10.64 15.90 11.81
C SER A 13 10.92 16.37 10.38
N VAL A 14 10.38 15.63 9.41
CA VAL A 14 10.39 16.03 8.01
C VAL A 14 9.25 17.03 7.83
N SER A 15 9.52 18.28 8.20
CA SER A 15 8.63 19.43 7.96
C SER A 15 8.55 19.82 6.47
N ILE A 16 8.74 18.87 5.54
CA ILE A 16 9.00 19.16 4.11
C ILE A 16 7.72 19.21 3.26
N PHE A 17 6.56 18.73 3.73
CA PHE A 17 5.40 18.53 2.86
C PHE A 17 4.49 19.77 2.70
N ALA A 18 5.10 20.93 2.45
CA ALA A 18 4.42 22.15 1.99
C ALA A 18 4.84 22.60 0.58
N GLN A 19 5.80 21.91 -0.05
CA GLN A 19 6.23 22.22 -1.43
C GLN A 19 6.02 21.00 -2.32
N SER A 20 5.60 21.28 -3.56
CA SER A 20 5.15 20.42 -4.65
C SER A 20 6.04 19.21 -4.97
N GLY A 21 5.59 18.33 -5.88
CA GLY A 21 6.20 17.02 -6.22
C GLY A 21 7.73 16.95 -6.41
N SER A 22 8.41 18.07 -6.69
CA SER A 22 9.88 18.14 -6.67
C SER A 22 10.51 17.71 -5.32
N ALA A 23 9.77 17.84 -4.21
CA ALA A 23 10.20 17.41 -2.89
C ALA A 23 10.24 15.88 -2.72
N ILE A 24 9.27 15.14 -3.29
CA ILE A 24 9.21 13.67 -3.14
C ILE A 24 10.37 13.02 -3.89
N THR A 25 10.58 13.42 -5.14
CA THR A 25 11.68 12.89 -5.96
C THR A 25 13.03 13.13 -5.29
N THR A 26 13.26 14.29 -4.68
CA THR A 26 14.50 14.59 -3.95
C THR A 26 14.68 13.70 -2.72
N VAL A 27 13.63 13.55 -1.90
CA VAL A 27 13.64 12.67 -0.72
C VAL A 27 13.88 11.22 -1.13
N PHE A 28 13.21 10.77 -2.19
CA PHE A 28 13.38 9.44 -2.76
C PHE A 28 14.82 9.18 -3.20
N GLN A 29 15.43 10.08 -3.96
CA GLN A 29 16.83 9.92 -4.42
C GLN A 29 17.79 9.77 -3.23
N LYS A 30 17.59 10.54 -2.15
CA LYS A 30 18.38 10.40 -0.93
C LYS A 30 18.23 9.01 -0.31
N ILE A 31 16.99 8.51 -0.21
CA ILE A 31 16.68 7.19 0.34
C ILE A 31 17.28 6.07 -0.55
N LYS A 32 17.13 6.18 -1.87
CA LYS A 32 17.66 5.21 -2.85
C LYS A 32 19.18 5.12 -2.76
N ASN A 33 19.88 6.26 -2.72
CA ASN A 33 21.35 6.32 -2.63
C ASN A 33 21.91 5.74 -1.31
N GLN A 34 21.11 5.71 -0.25
CA GLN A 34 21.48 5.11 1.03
C GLN A 34 21.10 3.62 1.12
N SER A 35 20.32 3.12 0.16
CA SER A 35 19.83 1.74 0.15
C SER A 35 20.78 0.84 -0.63
N LYS A 36 21.04 -0.35 -0.08
CA LYS A 36 21.67 -1.44 -0.84
C LYS A 36 20.58 -2.10 -1.71
N ILE A 37 20.75 -2.10 -3.03
CA ILE A 37 19.79 -2.71 -3.96
C ILE A 37 20.29 -4.11 -4.35
N ASP A 38 19.41 -5.09 -4.32
CA ASP A 38 19.68 -6.47 -4.72
C ASP A 38 18.42 -7.11 -5.30
N THR A 39 18.41 -7.42 -6.59
CA THR A 39 17.23 -7.96 -7.28
C THR A 39 16.84 -9.38 -6.83
N ASN A 40 17.72 -10.08 -6.11
CA ASN A 40 17.47 -11.42 -5.59
C ASN A 40 17.01 -11.43 -4.12
N ASP A 41 17.23 -10.33 -3.38
CA ASP A 41 16.82 -10.23 -1.98
C ASP A 41 15.32 -9.91 -1.89
N ARG A 42 14.55 -10.84 -1.33
CA ARG A 42 13.09 -10.75 -1.26
C ARG A 42 12.53 -10.25 0.07
N VAL A 43 13.37 -9.89 1.05
CA VAL A 43 12.90 -9.55 2.40
C VAL A 43 11.82 -8.47 2.36
N VAL A 44 12.07 -7.38 1.62
CA VAL A 44 11.10 -6.29 1.50
C VAL A 44 9.86 -6.69 0.70
N TYR A 45 10.02 -7.49 -0.36
CA TYR A 45 8.88 -8.00 -1.14
C TYR A 45 7.96 -8.84 -0.25
N ASP A 46 8.53 -9.76 0.50
CA ASP A 46 7.78 -10.70 1.34
C ASP A 46 7.14 -9.98 2.54
N LEU A 47 7.73 -8.90 3.05
CA LEU A 47 7.08 -8.02 4.04
C LEU A 47 5.85 -7.31 3.46
N MET A 48 5.92 -6.82 2.20
CA MET A 48 4.77 -6.20 1.54
C MET A 48 3.66 -7.22 1.25
N ASP A 49 4.03 -8.44 0.88
CA ASP A 49 3.09 -9.54 0.67
C ASP A 49 2.45 -10.00 1.99
N GLU A 50 3.23 -10.17 3.06
CA GLU A 50 2.70 -10.53 4.37
C GLU A 50 1.77 -9.44 4.93
N LEU A 51 2.11 -8.16 4.72
CA LEU A 51 1.23 -7.03 5.04
C LEU A 51 -0.10 -7.10 4.26
N TYR A 52 -0.03 -7.40 2.96
CA TYR A 52 -1.22 -7.59 2.12
C TYR A 52 -2.11 -8.70 2.66
N GLN A 53 -1.53 -9.89 2.89
CA GLN A 53 -2.27 -11.07 3.32
C GLN A 53 -2.97 -10.82 4.65
N LYS A 54 -2.26 -10.24 5.63
CA LYS A 54 -2.74 -10.09 7.00
C LYS A 54 -3.70 -8.92 7.23
N ASN A 55 -3.60 -7.87 6.41
CA ASN A 55 -4.34 -6.63 6.64
C ASN A 55 -5.44 -6.38 5.60
N LEU A 56 -5.23 -6.80 4.36
CA LEU A 56 -6.15 -6.47 3.26
C LEU A 56 -6.93 -7.68 2.76
N GLN A 57 -6.29 -8.83 2.62
CA GLN A 57 -6.90 -10.06 2.08
C GLN A 57 -7.63 -10.89 3.13
N ALA A 58 -7.17 -10.87 4.39
CA ALA A 58 -7.78 -11.65 5.45
C ALA A 58 -9.22 -11.19 5.75
N GLU A 59 -10.08 -12.14 6.14
CA GLU A 59 -11.46 -11.82 6.53
C GLU A 59 -11.52 -11.10 7.89
N ASN A 60 -10.51 -11.31 8.72
CA ASN A 60 -10.35 -10.80 10.08
C ASN A 60 -8.98 -10.11 10.22
N ASP A 61 -8.83 -9.28 11.25
CA ASP A 61 -7.53 -8.69 11.58
C ASP A 61 -6.54 -9.81 11.98
N GLU A 62 -5.54 -10.04 11.11
CA GLU A 62 -4.47 -11.00 11.33
C GLU A 62 -3.11 -10.32 11.52
N MET A 63 -3.11 -9.02 11.82
CA MET A 63 -1.89 -8.31 12.20
C MET A 63 -1.40 -8.80 13.55
N THR A 64 -0.17 -9.29 13.57
CA THR A 64 0.42 -9.96 14.73
C THR A 64 1.61 -9.17 15.27
N PRO A 65 1.88 -9.21 16.59
CA PRO A 65 3.11 -8.66 17.15
C PRO A 65 4.38 -9.21 16.47
N GLU A 66 4.36 -10.48 16.05
CA GLU A 66 5.44 -11.13 15.33
C GLU A 66 5.73 -10.43 13.99
N PHE A 67 4.70 -10.07 13.23
CA PHE A 67 4.88 -9.30 12.00
C PHE A 67 5.44 -7.90 12.27
N MET A 68 4.95 -7.21 13.31
CA MET A 68 5.49 -5.91 13.71
C MET A 68 6.97 -6.00 14.09
N HIS A 69 7.38 -7.06 14.79
CA HIS A 69 8.78 -7.31 15.10
C HIS A 69 9.63 -7.57 13.85
N LYS A 70 9.13 -8.31 12.86
CA LYS A 70 9.82 -8.51 11.57
C LYS A 70 10.05 -7.18 10.85
N MET A 71 9.03 -6.31 10.82
CA MET A 71 9.11 -4.98 10.23
C MET A 71 10.16 -4.11 10.95
N GLU A 72 10.12 -4.06 12.28
CA GLU A 72 11.10 -3.34 13.10
C GLU A 72 12.53 -3.84 12.86
N LYS A 73 12.71 -5.16 12.83
CA LYS A 73 14.00 -5.78 12.56
C LYS A 73 14.54 -5.37 11.20
N ALA A 74 13.72 -5.46 10.14
CA ALA A 74 14.12 -5.08 8.79
C ALA A 74 14.52 -3.60 8.69
N VAL A 75 13.79 -2.70 9.34
CA VAL A 75 14.09 -1.26 9.39
C VAL A 75 15.37 -0.97 10.19
N SER A 76 15.61 -1.70 11.28
CA SER A 76 16.79 -1.50 12.13
C SER A 76 18.09 -2.07 11.54
N ASP A 77 18.00 -3.08 10.66
CA ASP A 77 19.17 -3.73 10.07
C ASP A 77 19.67 -2.97 8.83
N THR A 78 20.83 -2.34 8.99
CA THR A 78 21.54 -1.61 7.91
C THR A 78 22.00 -2.49 6.74
N ASN A 79 21.87 -3.81 6.85
CA ASN A 79 22.17 -4.75 5.78
C ASN A 79 20.96 -5.17 4.96
N THR A 80 19.74 -4.91 5.44
CA THR A 80 18.51 -5.18 4.68
C THR A 80 18.57 -4.48 3.34
N LYS A 81 18.37 -5.24 2.27
CA LYS A 81 18.37 -4.73 0.90
C LYS A 81 17.00 -4.15 0.54
N ASN A 82 16.97 -3.34 -0.51
CA ASN A 82 15.75 -2.81 -1.12
C ASN A 82 14.85 -1.98 -0.18
N MET A 83 15.41 -1.48 0.93
CA MET A 83 14.66 -0.73 1.95
C MET A 83 14.00 0.54 1.42
N HIS A 84 14.51 1.14 0.33
CA HIS A 84 13.86 2.26 -0.36
C HIS A 84 12.41 1.97 -0.75
N LEU A 85 12.08 0.72 -1.14
CA LEU A 85 10.71 0.33 -1.47
C LEU A 85 9.81 0.33 -0.23
N LEU A 86 10.31 -0.21 0.89
CA LEU A 86 9.57 -0.20 2.14
C LEU A 86 9.34 1.24 2.64
N TYR A 87 10.34 2.10 2.52
CA TYR A 87 10.19 3.50 2.90
C TYR A 87 9.17 4.25 2.06
N LEU A 88 9.11 4.03 0.74
CA LEU A 88 8.07 4.61 -0.12
C LEU A 88 6.66 4.19 0.34
N LEU A 89 6.47 2.90 0.64
CA LEU A 89 5.20 2.38 1.15
C LEU A 89 4.84 3.02 2.51
N LEU A 90 5.80 3.12 3.44
CA LEU A 90 5.59 3.72 4.76
C LEU A 90 5.29 5.21 4.66
N MET A 91 5.95 5.94 3.75
CA MET A 91 5.67 7.35 3.50
C MET A 91 4.24 7.57 2.98
N TYR A 92 3.75 6.70 2.10
CA TYR A 92 2.36 6.73 1.63
C TYR A 92 1.37 6.55 2.79
N GLN A 93 1.57 5.50 3.60
CA GLN A 93 0.72 5.20 4.77
C GLN A 93 0.76 6.32 5.82
N GLN A 94 1.94 6.89 6.06
CA GLN A 94 2.14 7.99 6.99
C GLN A 94 1.40 9.25 6.52
N HIS A 95 1.45 9.58 5.23
CA HIS A 95 0.75 10.74 4.66
C HIS A 95 -0.77 10.66 4.89
N ILE A 96 -1.36 9.49 4.66
CA ILE A 96 -2.78 9.24 4.93
C ILE A 96 -3.07 9.41 6.44
N SER A 97 -2.28 8.75 7.29
CA SER A 97 -2.46 8.77 8.75
C SER A 97 -2.38 10.20 9.32
N GLN A 98 -1.44 11.01 8.82
CA GLN A 98 -1.28 12.40 9.23
C GLN A 98 -2.44 13.29 8.78
N ALA A 99 -2.98 13.07 7.58
CA ALA A 99 -4.14 13.81 7.09
C ALA A 99 -5.38 13.52 7.94
N VAL A 100 -5.65 12.23 8.20
CA VAL A 100 -6.75 11.77 9.08
C VAL A 100 -6.63 12.38 10.48
N THR A 101 -5.44 12.33 11.09
CA THR A 101 -5.19 12.91 12.42
C THR A 101 -5.45 14.42 12.47
N LYS A 102 -5.25 15.12 11.35
CA LYS A 102 -5.51 16.56 11.20
C LYS A 102 -6.94 16.87 10.74
N GLY A 103 -7.80 15.86 10.57
CA GLY A 103 -9.16 16.02 10.05
C GLY A 103 -9.20 16.54 8.60
N LYS A 104 -8.17 16.25 7.80
CA LYS A 104 -8.05 16.69 6.41
C LYS A 104 -8.02 15.49 5.47
N SER A 105 -8.44 15.69 4.23
CA SER A 105 -8.17 14.73 3.16
C SER A 105 -6.68 14.74 2.82
N PRO A 106 -6.06 13.56 2.59
CA PRO A 106 -4.68 13.49 2.13
C PRO A 106 -4.54 14.13 0.75
N ASN A 107 -3.39 14.77 0.48
CA ASN A 107 -3.10 15.37 -0.83
C ASN A 107 -3.09 14.26 -1.92
N PRO A 108 -3.98 14.32 -2.94
CA PRO A 108 -4.03 13.33 -4.01
C PRO A 108 -2.79 13.29 -4.90
N GLU A 109 -2.20 14.45 -5.22
CA GLU A 109 -1.00 14.51 -6.07
C GLU A 109 0.17 13.79 -5.43
N PHE A 110 0.37 13.99 -4.12
CA PHE A 110 1.39 13.29 -3.35
C PHE A 110 1.18 11.77 -3.38
N GLN A 111 -0.06 11.32 -3.17
CA GLN A 111 -0.41 9.89 -3.16
C GLN A 111 -0.14 9.25 -4.52
N ILE A 112 -0.53 9.91 -5.60
CA ILE A 112 -0.34 9.41 -6.97
C ILE A 112 1.16 9.34 -7.30
N GLU A 113 1.93 10.38 -6.98
CA GLU A 113 3.36 10.44 -7.27
C GLU A 113 4.13 9.35 -6.50
N ILE A 114 3.87 9.21 -5.19
CA ILE A 114 4.59 8.23 -4.38
C ILE A 114 4.27 6.78 -4.78
N MET A 115 3.00 6.49 -5.11
CA MET A 115 2.62 5.16 -5.59
C MET A 115 3.15 4.85 -6.98
N SER A 116 3.27 5.87 -7.85
CA SER A 116 3.90 5.71 -9.17
C SER A 116 5.40 5.41 -9.05
N LEU A 117 6.10 6.09 -8.13
CA LEU A 117 7.50 5.80 -7.81
C LEU A 117 7.65 4.39 -7.24
N LEU A 118 6.83 4.02 -6.25
CA LEU A 118 6.86 2.69 -5.63
C LEU A 118 6.63 1.57 -6.66
N GLU A 119 5.64 1.73 -7.54
CA GLU A 119 5.37 0.79 -8.62
C GLU A 119 6.57 0.64 -9.56
N SER A 120 7.09 1.75 -10.08
CA SER A 120 8.22 1.76 -11.00
C SER A 120 9.43 1.05 -10.41
N GLU A 121 9.82 1.43 -9.20
CA GLU A 121 11.01 0.92 -8.52
C GLU A 121 10.85 -0.55 -8.12
N THR A 122 9.65 -0.95 -7.66
CA THR A 122 9.39 -2.35 -7.32
C THR A 122 9.47 -3.23 -8.57
N LYS A 123 8.96 -2.75 -9.71
CA LYS A 123 9.05 -3.46 -10.99
C LYS A 123 10.48 -3.52 -11.52
N GLU A 124 11.27 -2.47 -11.34
CA GLU A 124 12.69 -2.45 -11.70
C GLU A 124 13.49 -3.48 -10.89
N VAL A 125 13.25 -3.56 -9.57
CA VAL A 125 13.99 -4.47 -8.68
C VAL A 125 13.56 -5.93 -8.83
N TYR A 126 12.25 -6.20 -8.88
CA TYR A 126 11.73 -7.57 -8.80
C TYR A 126 11.10 -8.11 -10.09
N GLY A 127 10.90 -7.26 -11.10
CA GLY A 127 10.18 -7.62 -12.33
C GLY A 127 8.67 -7.85 -12.16
N LYS A 128 8.15 -7.82 -10.93
CA LYS A 128 6.74 -8.01 -10.58
C LYS A 128 6.32 -7.14 -9.41
N LEU A 129 5.03 -6.89 -9.28
CA LEU A 129 4.45 -6.05 -8.22
C LEU A 129 3.70 -6.91 -7.20
N PRO A 130 3.89 -6.74 -5.89
CA PRO A 130 2.97 -7.25 -4.86
C PRO A 130 1.54 -6.71 -5.04
N ALA A 131 0.53 -7.49 -4.65
CA ALA A 131 -0.88 -7.12 -4.77
C ALA A 131 -1.23 -5.77 -4.09
N ILE A 132 -0.62 -5.50 -2.93
CA ILE A 132 -0.83 -4.25 -2.18
C ILE A 132 -0.50 -2.99 -2.99
N ILE A 133 0.43 -3.05 -3.94
CA ILE A 133 0.76 -1.90 -4.79
C ILE A 133 -0.40 -1.58 -5.74
N TYR A 134 -1.05 -2.59 -6.33
CA TYR A 134 -2.22 -2.35 -7.19
C TYR A 134 -3.37 -1.72 -6.41
N ILE A 135 -3.59 -2.19 -5.18
CA ILE A 135 -4.64 -1.69 -4.29
C ILE A 135 -4.39 -0.23 -3.91
N PHE A 136 -3.24 0.07 -3.32
CA PHE A 136 -2.94 1.44 -2.89
C PHE A 136 -2.75 2.41 -4.05
N LYS A 137 -2.28 1.94 -5.22
CA LYS A 137 -2.25 2.78 -6.43
C LYS A 137 -3.66 3.10 -6.92
N ALA A 138 -4.57 2.13 -6.92
CA ALA A 138 -5.96 2.38 -7.27
C ALA A 138 -6.61 3.40 -6.31
N GLU A 139 -6.38 3.28 -5.01
CA GLU A 139 -6.87 4.22 -3.99
C GLU A 139 -6.26 5.63 -4.17
N ALA A 140 -4.95 5.71 -4.42
CA ALA A 140 -4.26 6.97 -4.70
C ALA A 140 -4.86 7.68 -5.93
N LEU A 141 -5.09 6.94 -7.02
CA LEU A 141 -5.72 7.47 -8.24
C LEU A 141 -7.18 7.89 -8.01
N ASP A 142 -7.91 7.14 -7.19
CA ASP A 142 -9.33 7.41 -6.89
C ASP A 142 -9.52 8.66 -6.04
N SER A 143 -8.50 9.02 -5.24
CA SER A 143 -8.45 10.28 -4.49
C SER A 143 -8.34 11.53 -5.38
N GLY A 144 -8.03 11.35 -6.67
CA GLY A 144 -7.95 12.41 -7.68
C GLY A 144 -8.94 12.23 -8.84
N PRO A 145 -8.77 12.97 -9.95
CA PRO A 145 -9.68 12.90 -11.11
C PRO A 145 -9.42 11.69 -12.05
N LYS A 146 -8.55 10.74 -11.66
CA LYS A 146 -7.95 9.72 -12.55
C LYS A 146 -8.79 8.45 -12.70
N LYS A 147 -10.12 8.57 -12.85
CA LYS A 147 -11.06 7.42 -12.78
C LYS A 147 -10.80 6.30 -13.80
N GLU A 148 -10.31 6.62 -14.99
CA GLU A 148 -9.99 5.57 -15.98
C GLU A 148 -8.70 4.80 -15.63
N GLU A 149 -7.70 5.49 -15.07
CA GLU A 149 -6.46 4.86 -14.60
C GLU A 149 -6.73 3.94 -13.39
N VAL A 150 -7.73 4.25 -12.55
CA VAL A 150 -8.20 3.37 -11.49
C VAL A 150 -8.67 2.03 -12.07
N LYS A 151 -9.55 2.06 -13.09
CA LYS A 151 -10.08 0.83 -13.70
C LYS A 151 -8.97 -0.03 -14.31
N ILE A 152 -8.03 0.59 -15.03
CA ILE A 152 -6.89 -0.10 -15.62
C ILE A 152 -6.01 -0.73 -14.54
N THR A 153 -5.71 0.01 -13.47
CA THR A 153 -4.90 -0.48 -12.36
C THR A 153 -5.54 -1.69 -11.68
N VAL A 154 -6.84 -1.61 -11.40
CA VAL A 154 -7.61 -2.71 -10.79
C VAL A 154 -7.69 -3.92 -11.72
N ALA A 155 -7.97 -3.72 -13.01
CA ALA A 155 -8.04 -4.82 -13.99
C ALA A 155 -6.71 -5.54 -14.14
N ASN A 156 -5.60 -4.79 -14.22
CA ASN A 156 -4.25 -5.37 -14.26
C ASN A 156 -3.93 -6.12 -12.96
N GLY A 157 -4.27 -5.55 -11.80
CA GLY A 157 -4.09 -6.21 -10.52
C GLY A 157 -4.86 -7.53 -10.45
N LEU A 158 -6.14 -7.53 -10.84
CA LEU A 158 -6.98 -8.72 -10.79
C LEU A 158 -6.55 -9.80 -11.79
N LYS A 159 -5.94 -9.41 -12.92
CA LYS A 159 -5.34 -10.36 -13.86
C LYS A 159 -4.15 -11.10 -13.22
N GLU A 160 -3.32 -10.40 -12.47
CA GLU A 160 -2.14 -11.00 -11.80
C GLU A 160 -2.53 -11.73 -10.50
N TYR A 161 -3.56 -11.24 -9.79
CA TYR A 161 -4.03 -11.76 -8.51
C TYR A 161 -5.54 -12.05 -8.55
N PRO A 162 -5.98 -13.10 -9.27
CA PRO A 162 -7.40 -13.39 -9.49
C PRO A 162 -8.16 -13.71 -8.20
N ASP A 163 -7.49 -14.18 -7.15
CA ASP A 163 -8.10 -14.51 -5.85
C ASP A 163 -8.09 -13.34 -4.84
N SER A 164 -7.60 -12.16 -5.26
CA SER A 164 -7.58 -10.98 -4.41
C SER A 164 -8.99 -10.47 -4.15
N VAL A 165 -9.46 -10.58 -2.91
CA VAL A 165 -10.79 -10.07 -2.52
C VAL A 165 -10.86 -8.55 -2.69
N PRO A 166 -9.86 -7.74 -2.24
CA PRO A 166 -9.87 -6.30 -2.48
C PRO A 166 -9.98 -5.92 -3.96
N LEU A 167 -9.23 -6.59 -4.85
CA LEU A 167 -9.27 -6.28 -6.27
C LEU A 167 -10.60 -6.70 -6.92
N LYS A 168 -11.19 -7.83 -6.51
CA LYS A 168 -12.55 -8.21 -6.92
C LYS A 168 -13.58 -7.17 -6.48
N VAL A 169 -13.49 -6.70 -5.24
CA VAL A 169 -14.37 -5.64 -4.70
C VAL A 169 -14.25 -4.37 -5.53
N TYR A 170 -13.03 -3.86 -5.76
CA TYR A 170 -12.85 -2.66 -6.57
C TYR A 170 -13.28 -2.85 -8.03
N SER A 171 -13.05 -4.03 -8.60
CA SER A 171 -13.50 -4.34 -9.96
C SER A 171 -15.03 -4.33 -10.04
N TYR A 172 -15.73 -4.93 -9.08
CA TYR A 172 -17.19 -4.85 -8.99
C TYR A 172 -17.67 -3.42 -8.81
N LEU A 173 -17.05 -2.62 -7.93
CA LEU A 173 -17.46 -1.22 -7.73
C LEU A 173 -17.34 -0.39 -9.01
N ASN A 174 -16.33 -0.66 -9.84
CA ASN A 174 -16.07 0.02 -11.11
C ASN A 174 -16.98 -0.44 -12.26
N THR A 175 -17.32 -1.74 -12.33
CA THR A 175 -17.97 -2.35 -13.51
C THR A 175 -19.41 -2.76 -13.28
N LYS A 176 -19.80 -2.99 -12.02
CA LYS A 176 -21.04 -3.65 -11.61
C LYS A 176 -21.20 -5.06 -12.19
N ASP A 177 -20.08 -5.78 -12.42
CA ASP A 177 -20.11 -7.17 -12.88
C ASP A 177 -20.78 -8.10 -11.86
N GLU A 178 -21.90 -8.67 -12.25
CA GLU A 178 -22.71 -9.55 -11.42
C GLU A 178 -21.99 -10.87 -11.07
N ALA A 179 -21.12 -11.37 -11.94
CA ALA A 179 -20.36 -12.59 -11.65
C ALA A 179 -19.40 -12.37 -10.47
N LEU A 180 -18.74 -11.21 -10.42
CA LEU A 180 -17.88 -10.81 -9.29
C LEU A 180 -18.69 -10.61 -8.02
N ARG A 181 -19.88 -9.99 -8.12
CA ARG A 181 -20.79 -9.85 -6.97
C ARG A 181 -21.15 -11.23 -6.40
N GLN A 182 -21.59 -12.16 -7.25
CA GLN A 182 -21.97 -13.51 -6.82
C GLN A 182 -20.80 -14.28 -6.17
N ASP A 183 -19.60 -14.16 -6.74
CA ASP A 183 -18.40 -14.76 -6.15
C ASP A 183 -18.12 -14.19 -4.74
N LEU A 184 -18.13 -12.86 -4.60
CA LEU A 184 -17.86 -12.18 -3.33
C LEU A 184 -18.86 -12.55 -2.23
N ILE A 185 -20.17 -12.54 -2.52
CA ILE A 185 -21.19 -12.84 -1.51
C ILE A 185 -21.22 -14.33 -1.13
N LYS A 186 -20.82 -15.22 -2.05
CA LYS A 186 -20.83 -16.66 -1.81
C LYS A 186 -19.58 -17.13 -1.08
N ASN A 187 -18.42 -16.62 -1.51
CA ASN A 187 -17.12 -17.16 -1.09
C ASN A 187 -16.42 -16.30 -0.04
N HIS A 188 -16.77 -15.00 0.05
CA HIS A 188 -16.13 -14.04 0.97
C HIS A 188 -17.13 -13.16 1.74
N PRO A 189 -18.28 -13.68 2.23
CA PRO A 189 -19.32 -12.86 2.86
C PRO A 189 -18.87 -12.13 4.12
N ASN A 190 -17.85 -12.66 4.80
CA ASN A 190 -17.35 -12.09 6.06
C ASN A 190 -16.18 -11.12 5.85
N HIS A 191 -15.66 -11.01 4.64
CA HIS A 191 -14.52 -10.14 4.37
C HIS A 191 -14.91 -8.68 4.62
N TRP A 192 -14.07 -7.96 5.36
CA TRP A 192 -14.37 -6.61 5.83
C TRP A 192 -14.75 -5.64 4.71
N MET A 193 -14.11 -5.72 3.53
CA MET A 193 -14.49 -4.89 2.37
C MET A 193 -15.88 -5.22 1.82
N VAL A 194 -16.25 -6.50 1.74
CA VAL A 194 -17.58 -6.92 1.26
C VAL A 194 -18.66 -6.32 2.16
N GLN A 195 -18.43 -6.37 3.48
CA GLN A 195 -19.31 -5.78 4.49
C GLN A 195 -19.32 -4.24 4.43
N GLN A 196 -18.15 -3.61 4.38
CA GLN A 196 -17.98 -2.15 4.35
C GLN A 196 -18.70 -1.51 3.16
N PHE A 197 -18.59 -2.12 1.98
CA PHE A 197 -19.24 -1.63 0.77
C PHE A 197 -20.67 -2.13 0.59
N GLY A 198 -21.20 -2.92 1.54
CA GLY A 198 -22.57 -3.40 1.52
C GLY A 198 -22.89 -4.28 0.31
N ILE A 199 -21.92 -5.05 -0.17
CA ILE A 199 -22.11 -5.97 -1.30
C ILE A 199 -22.94 -7.15 -0.79
N LYS A 200 -24.19 -7.21 -1.24
CA LYS A 200 -25.18 -8.24 -0.94
C LYS A 200 -25.71 -8.75 -2.24
#